data_AF-B0TS70-F1
#
_entry.id   AF-B0TS70-F1
#
_cell.length_a   1.000
_cell.length_b   1.000
_cell.length_c   1.000
_cell.angle_alpha   90.00
_cell.angle_beta   90.00
_cell.angle_gamma   90.00
#
_symmetry.space_group_name_H-M   'P 1'
#
loop_
_entity.id
_entity.type
_entity.pdbx_description
1 polymer ?
#
loop_
_entity_poly.entity_id
_entity_poly.type
_entity_poly.pdbx_seq_one_letter_code
_entity_poly.pdbx_strand_id
1 'polypeptide(L)'
;MMMLGLLLIAVFDPLIGNGKPVKARVISSDDESSTIALPDGSVACLTVGNLKKDSRVQVTAKQRLFSQIPVYKLKENKPTAQQQTSMR
;
A
#
# COMPACT_ATOMS: atom_id res chain seq x y z
N MET A 1 -36.53 16.89 7.05
CA MET A 1 -36.21 15.63 6.33
C MET A 1 -34.72 15.64 5.97
N MET A 2 -33.83 15.32 6.92
CA MET A 2 -32.37 15.41 6.78
C MET A 2 -31.68 14.12 7.26
N MET A 3 -32.18 12.95 6.85
CA MET A 3 -31.58 11.65 7.23
C MET A 3 -31.13 10.81 6.04
N LEU A 4 -31.49 11.18 4.80
CA LEU A 4 -31.19 10.37 3.62
C LEU A 4 -29.77 10.58 3.06
N GLY A 5 -29.10 11.70 3.39
CA GLY A 5 -27.76 12.01 2.90
C GLY A 5 -26.63 11.22 3.56
N LEU A 6 -26.80 10.79 4.82
CA LEU A 6 -25.77 10.06 5.59
C LEU A 6 -25.71 8.57 5.24
N LEU A 7 -26.83 7.96 4.81
CA LEU A 7 -26.90 6.52 4.52
C LEU A 7 -26.13 6.14 3.24
N LEU A 8 -26.04 7.04 2.27
CA LEU A 8 -25.34 6.79 0.99
C LEU A 8 -23.80 6.74 1.13
N ILE A 9 -23.25 7.27 2.23
CA ILE A 9 -21.79 7.36 2.43
C ILE A 9 -21.23 6.06 3.05
N ALA A 10 -22.08 5.23 3.67
CA ALA A 10 -21.64 4.01 4.34
C ALA A 10 -21.13 2.91 3.38
N VAL A 11 -21.41 3.02 2.07
CA VAL A 11 -20.95 2.03 1.07
C VAL A 11 -19.50 2.27 0.63
N PHE A 12 -19.03 3.51 0.70
CA PHE A 12 -17.67 3.86 0.31
C PHE A 12 -16.86 4.18 1.56
N ASP A 13 -15.93 3.30 1.92
CA ASP A 13 -14.96 3.54 2.98
C ASP A 13 -13.66 4.11 2.37
N PRO A 14 -13.52 5.43 2.18
CA PRO A 14 -12.38 6.01 1.48
C PRO A 14 -11.07 5.79 2.25
N LEU A 15 -9.96 5.71 1.52
CA LEU A 15 -8.62 5.71 2.10
C LEU A 15 -8.17 7.14 2.40
N ILE A 16 -7.90 7.42 3.66
CA ILE A 16 -7.39 8.70 4.16
C ILE A 16 -5.96 8.55 4.71
N GLY A 17 -5.29 9.70 4.84
CA GLY A 17 -3.95 9.81 5.40
C GLY A 17 -2.83 9.47 4.40
N ASN A 18 -1.65 9.98 4.71
CA ASN A 18 -0.39 9.61 4.09
C ASN A 18 0.60 9.32 5.22
N GLY A 19 0.62 8.07 5.68
CA GLY A 19 1.55 7.63 6.71
C GLY A 19 3.00 7.82 6.30
N LYS A 20 3.91 7.85 7.28
CA LYS A 20 5.34 7.92 7.02
C LYS A 20 5.78 6.65 6.25
N PRO A 21 6.74 6.76 5.31
CA PRO A 21 7.28 5.60 4.63
C PRO A 21 8.02 4.69 5.60
N VAL A 22 7.73 3.40 5.55
CA VAL A 22 8.35 2.35 6.37
C VAL A 22 8.97 1.31 5.45
N LYS A 23 10.12 0.75 5.84
CA LYS A 23 10.74 -0.37 5.12
C LYS A 23 10.13 -1.68 5.61
N ALA A 24 9.57 -2.47 4.70
CA ALA A 24 9.01 -3.79 4.98
C ALA A 24 9.77 -4.86 4.20
N ARG A 25 9.82 -6.09 4.72
CA ARG A 25 10.43 -7.24 4.03
C ARG A 25 9.34 -8.04 3.33
N VAL A 26 9.55 -8.45 2.08
CA VAL A 26 8.65 -9.34 1.35
C VAL A 26 8.83 -10.78 1.85
N ILE A 27 7.77 -11.37 2.39
CA ILE A 27 7.75 -12.78 2.86
C ILE A 27 7.38 -13.72 1.70
N SER A 28 6.35 -13.36 0.94
CA SER A 28 5.86 -14.09 -0.23
C SER A 28 5.23 -13.12 -1.23
N SER A 29 5.15 -13.52 -2.49
CA SER A 29 4.47 -12.77 -3.54
C SER A 29 3.97 -13.74 -4.60
N ASP A 30 2.75 -13.51 -5.05
CA ASP A 30 2.16 -14.09 -6.25
C ASP A 30 2.03 -12.99 -7.32
N ASP A 31 1.28 -13.25 -8.39
CA ASP A 31 1.08 -12.33 -9.50
C ASP A 31 0.23 -11.11 -9.15
N GLU A 32 -0.67 -11.21 -8.17
CA GLU A 32 -1.63 -10.16 -7.80
C GLU A 32 -1.23 -9.40 -6.53
N SER A 33 -0.57 -10.08 -5.60
CA SER A 33 -0.38 -9.62 -4.23
C SER A 33 0.97 -10.04 -3.61
N SER A 34 1.32 -9.38 -2.53
CA SER A 34 2.51 -9.69 -1.74
C SER A 34 2.23 -9.63 -0.26
N THR A 35 2.78 -10.58 0.49
CA THR A 35 2.78 -10.56 1.95
C THR A 35 4.08 -9.94 2.45
N ILE A 36 3.99 -8.95 3.34
CA ILE A 36 5.15 -8.22 3.87
C ILE A 36 5.20 -8.29 5.40
N ALA A 37 6.41 -8.41 5.95
CA ALA A 37 6.71 -8.21 7.36
C ALA A 37 7.06 -6.74 7.61
N LEU A 38 6.36 -6.13 8.57
CA LEU A 38 6.62 -4.77 9.04
C LEU A 38 7.65 -4.78 10.19
N PRO A 39 8.31 -3.64 10.46
CA PRO A 39 9.33 -3.56 11.51
C PRO A 39 8.83 -3.80 12.93
N ASP A 40 7.54 -3.60 13.17
CA ASP A 40 6.87 -3.87 14.44
C ASP A 40 6.54 -5.36 14.64
N GLY A 41 6.92 -6.22 13.70
CA GLY A 41 6.67 -7.67 13.73
C GLY A 41 5.30 -8.06 13.18
N SER A 42 4.46 -7.10 12.79
CA SER A 42 3.19 -7.40 12.14
C SER A 42 3.36 -7.82 10.67
N VAL A 43 2.34 -8.46 10.12
CA VAL A 43 2.29 -8.91 8.73
C VAL A 43 1.14 -8.22 8.01
N ALA A 44 1.39 -7.78 6.79
CA ALA A 44 0.39 -7.10 5.97
C ALA A 44 0.36 -7.66 4.54
N CYS A 45 -0.80 -7.51 3.89
CA CYS A 45 -0.96 -7.78 2.47
C CYS A 45 -0.86 -6.49 1.66
N LEU A 46 -0.15 -6.56 0.55
CA LEU A 46 -0.01 -5.51 -0.44
C LEU A 46 -0.70 -5.99 -1.72
N THR A 47 -1.61 -5.18 -2.27
CA THR A 47 -2.28 -5.46 -3.56
C THR A 47 -1.36 -5.15 -4.75
N VAL A 48 -0.13 -5.64 -4.68
CA VAL A 48 0.91 -5.55 -5.71
C VAL A 48 1.65 -6.88 -5.68
N GLY A 49 1.62 -7.62 -6.78
CA GLY A 49 2.33 -8.88 -6.93
C GLY A 49 3.73 -8.73 -7.53
N ASN A 50 4.33 -9.86 -7.87
CA ASN A 50 5.63 -10.04 -8.51
C ASN A 50 6.80 -9.36 -7.77
N LEU A 51 6.69 -9.20 -6.45
CA LEU A 51 7.78 -8.67 -5.64
C LEU A 51 8.78 -9.77 -5.29
N LYS A 52 10.08 -9.45 -5.39
CA LYS A 52 11.14 -10.39 -5.08
C LYS A 52 11.07 -10.79 -3.59
N LYS A 53 10.99 -12.10 -3.32
CA LYS A 53 11.05 -12.65 -1.96
C LYS A 53 12.31 -12.17 -1.21
N ASP A 54 12.17 -11.92 0.08
CA ASP A 54 13.20 -11.39 1.00
C ASP A 54 13.74 -9.99 0.67
N SER A 55 13.23 -9.34 -0.38
CA SER A 55 13.57 -7.96 -0.70
C SER A 55 12.97 -6.99 0.32
N ARG A 56 13.56 -5.80 0.40
CA ARG A 56 13.06 -4.70 1.22
C ARG A 56 12.36 -3.68 0.33
N VAL A 57 11.09 -3.43 0.61
CA VAL A 57 10.27 -2.44 -0.10
C VAL A 57 9.89 -1.29 0.83
N GLN A 58 9.68 -0.10 0.27
CA GLN A 58 9.19 1.04 1.02
C GLN A 58 7.68 1.14 0.85
N VAL A 59 6.93 1.09 1.96
CA VAL A 59 5.47 1.14 1.97
C VAL A 59 4.99 2.31 2.82
N THR A 60 3.80 2.81 2.53
CA THR A 60 3.10 3.80 3.36
C THR A 60 1.75 3.24 3.80
N ALA A 61 1.40 3.47 5.06
CA ALA A 61 0.09 3.13 5.59
C ALA A 61 -0.91 4.24 5.24
N LYS A 62 -2.06 3.82 4.71
CA LYS A 62 -3.31 4.60 4.69
C LYS A 62 -4.30 3.96 5.65
N GLN A 63 -5.31 4.70 6.05
CA GLN A 63 -6.39 4.17 6.88
C GLN A 63 -7.71 4.34 6.16
N ARG A 64 -8.56 3.33 6.28
CA ARG A 64 -9.96 3.41 5.89
C ARG A 64 -10.70 4.37 6.84
N LEU A 65 -11.43 5.35 6.32
CA LEU A 65 -12.08 6.40 7.11
C LEU A 65 -13.06 5.87 8.15
N PHE A 66 -13.87 4.87 7.80
CA PHE A 66 -14.91 4.35 8.69
C PHE A 66 -14.45 3.12 9.47
N SER A 67 -13.83 2.13 8.82
CA SER A 67 -13.37 0.92 9.49
C SER A 67 -12.05 1.07 10.24
N GLN A 68 -11.30 2.15 10.00
CA GLN A 68 -9.96 2.39 10.54
C GLN A 68 -8.93 1.29 10.18
N ILE A 69 -9.26 0.41 9.24
CA ILE A 69 -8.38 -0.67 8.79
C ILE A 69 -7.17 -0.06 8.05
N PRO A 70 -5.94 -0.41 8.45
CA PRO A 70 -4.75 0.03 7.74
C PRO A 70 -4.63 -0.68 6.39
N VAL A 71 -4.36 0.09 5.34
CA VAL A 71 -4.07 -0.41 4.00
C VAL A 71 -2.69 0.10 3.59
N TYR A 72 -1.79 -0.83 3.30
CA TYR A 72 -0.44 -0.52 2.88
C TYR A 72 -0.37 -0.34 1.38
N LYS A 73 0.36 0.68 0.92
CA LYS A 73 0.66 0.91 -0.49
C LYS A 73 2.16 0.97 -0.71
N LEU A 74 2.61 0.48 -1.87
CA LEU A 74 3.99 0.65 -2.29
C LEU A 74 4.24 2.14 -2.50
N LYS A 75 5.31 2.66 -1.92
CA LYS A 75 5.76 3.99 -2.28
C LYS A 75 6.57 3.85 -3.57
N GLU A 76 6.01 4.31 -4.67
CA GLU A 76 6.76 4.49 -5.90
C GLU A 76 7.95 5.41 -5.61
N ASN A 77 9.16 4.87 -5.72
CA ASN A 77 10.28 5.72 -6.07
C ASN A 77 10.01 6.12 -7.52
N LYS A 78 9.54 7.36 -7.75
CA LYS A 78 9.58 7.92 -9.11
C LYS A 78 10.99 7.64 -9.66
N PRO A 79 11.13 6.96 -10.81
CA PRO A 79 12.42 6.93 -11.46
C PRO A 79 12.76 8.38 -11.76
N THR A 80 13.78 8.93 -11.10
CA THR A 80 14.47 10.10 -11.62
C THR A 80 14.91 9.70 -13.02
N ALA A 81 14.60 10.52 -14.03
CA ALA A 81 14.85 10.25 -15.43
C ALA A 81 16.36 10.11 -15.73
N GLN A 82 16.98 9.01 -15.33
CA GLN A 82 18.36 8.61 -15.60
C GLN A 82 18.47 7.08 -15.53
N GLN A 83 17.61 6.40 -16.27
CA GLN A 83 17.82 5.01 -16.71
C GLN A 83 17.09 4.80 -18.04
N GLN A 84 17.20 5.78 -18.94
CA GLN A 84 17.07 5.52 -20.36
C GLN A 84 18.45 5.11 -20.83
N THR A 85 18.60 3.79 -20.92
CA THR A 85 19.66 3.08 -21.60
C THR A 85 20.11 3.83 -22.86
N SER A 86 21.36 4.31 -22.79
CA SER A 86 22.26 4.26 -23.94
C SER A 86 22.23 2.83 -24.47
N MET A 87 21.59 2.62 -25.62
CA MET A 87 21.87 1.55 -26.58
C MET A 87 21.09 1.85 -27.87
N ARG A 88 21.60 2.79 -28.65
CA ARG A 88 21.94 2.62 -30.08
C ARG A 88 22.53 3.91 -30.65
#